data_AF-A0A7D9L5T7-F1
#
_entry.id   AF-A0A7D9L5T7-F1
#
_cell.length_a   1.000
_cell.length_b   1.000
_cell.length_c   1.000
_cell.angle_alpha   90.00
_cell.angle_beta   90.00
_cell.angle_gamma   90.00
#
_symmetry.space_group_name_H-M   'P 1'
#
loop_
_entity.id
_entity.type
_entity.pdbx_description
1 polymer ?
#
loop_
_entity_poly.entity_id
_entity_poly.type
_entity_poly.pdbx_seq_one_letter_code
_entity_poly.pdbx_strand_id
1 'polypeptide(L)'
;MDGKLLLSTHFETVLANRDCDLTTLQPCNHSEADTRILLHLAHAVQQGHTTTYVRTVDSDVVVIDSQVFRYARPIGALGWFLNRKKYCDIPVHVRHSNLGPSKSLALPLFQSLTGCDTTSQFLDCSKKTAWAACTSLSDLTDTLVSLTEDPTLFSIDFVHMQRIERFVVLIYSKGCGVARVNEARHRLFTNGSRSLENLQPTQAALFQHVKRGLLQASFYWDKATSIQQEIPNFLSRADIKMEPLADIKMHLYGPHSQMLQWHAPFYCTPLATRHAN
;
A
#
# COMPACT_ATOMS: atom_id res chain seq x y z
N MET A 1 30.12 -8.18 28.02
CA MET A 1 29.77 -7.57 26.72
C MET A 1 28.29 -7.87 26.49
N ASP A 2 27.42 -6.92 26.80
CA ASP A 2 25.99 -7.11 26.61
C ASP A 2 25.67 -7.13 25.12
N GLY A 3 25.55 -8.34 24.56
CA GLY A 3 25.06 -8.54 23.20
C GLY A 3 23.69 -7.89 22.95
N LYS A 4 23.41 -7.56 21.70
CA LYS A 4 22.14 -6.95 21.28
C LYS A 4 21.01 -7.99 21.33
N LEU A 5 19.79 -7.57 21.69
CA LEU A 5 18.59 -8.40 21.49
C LEU A 5 18.32 -8.50 19.99
N LEU A 6 18.18 -9.72 19.49
CA LEU A 6 17.85 -10.02 18.10
C LEU A 6 16.53 -10.77 18.09
N LEU A 7 15.55 -10.19 17.40
CA LEU A 7 14.25 -10.80 17.14
C LEU A 7 14.14 -11.11 15.64
N SER A 8 13.69 -12.30 15.29
CA SER A 8 13.44 -12.71 13.91
C SER A 8 12.10 -13.43 13.82
N THR A 9 11.26 -13.03 12.87
CA THR A 9 10.01 -13.73 12.60
C THR A 9 10.23 -14.95 11.73
N HIS A 10 9.51 -16.03 12.04
CA HIS A 10 9.44 -17.23 11.24
C HIS A 10 7.99 -17.76 11.23
N PHE A 11 7.31 -17.61 10.09
CA PHE A 11 5.87 -17.82 9.99
C PHE A 11 5.11 -17.06 11.08
N GLU A 12 4.34 -17.78 11.91
CA GLU A 12 3.50 -17.19 12.95
C GLU A 12 4.25 -16.89 14.24
N THR A 13 5.50 -17.32 14.39
CA THR A 13 6.26 -17.19 15.64
C THR A 13 7.44 -16.24 15.50
N VAL A 14 8.02 -15.86 16.64
CA VAL A 14 9.23 -15.04 16.73
C VAL A 14 10.30 -15.79 17.50
N LEU A 15 11.50 -15.82 16.92
CA LEU A 15 12.71 -16.33 17.53
C LEU A 15 13.49 -15.17 18.14
N ALA A 16 13.95 -15.36 19.38
CA ALA A 16 14.79 -14.40 20.08
C ALA A 16 16.12 -15.06 20.47
N ASN A 17 17.20 -14.29 20.44
CA ASN A 17 18.50 -14.79 20.93
C ASN A 17 18.61 -14.80 22.47
N ARG A 18 17.60 -14.29 23.18
CA ARG A 18 17.50 -14.18 24.63
C ARG A 18 16.04 -14.22 25.06
N ASP A 19 15.80 -14.55 26.32
CA ASP A 19 14.47 -14.48 26.92
C ASP A 19 13.97 -13.03 26.94
N CYS A 20 12.80 -12.84 26.36
CA CYS A 20 12.08 -11.57 26.34
C CYS A 20 10.58 -11.85 26.18
N ASP A 21 9.76 -10.86 26.52
CA ASP A 21 8.32 -10.95 26.29
C ASP A 21 8.03 -10.84 24.79
N LEU A 22 7.41 -11.87 24.22
CA LEU A 22 7.03 -11.93 22.81
C LEU A 22 5.50 -11.93 22.62
N THR A 23 4.73 -11.74 23.68
CA THR A 23 3.25 -11.86 23.64
C THR A 23 2.61 -10.89 22.64
N THR A 24 3.24 -9.75 22.36
CA THR A 24 2.73 -8.76 21.41
C THR A 24 3.21 -8.99 19.97
N LEU A 25 3.94 -10.08 19.72
CA LEU A 25 4.54 -10.43 18.42
C LEU A 25 4.11 -11.80 17.89
N GLN A 26 3.57 -12.67 18.75
CA GLN A 26 3.16 -14.03 18.36
C GLN A 26 1.95 -14.54 19.16
N PRO A 27 1.14 -15.45 18.60
CA PRO A 27 1.17 -15.93 17.21
C PRO A 27 0.65 -14.86 16.23
N CYS A 28 1.34 -14.62 15.12
CA CYS A 28 1.03 -13.54 14.17
C CYS A 28 0.64 -14.06 12.77
N ASN A 29 -0.52 -13.64 12.27
CA ASN A 29 -1.09 -14.13 11.00
C ASN A 29 -0.73 -13.28 9.77
N HIS A 30 0.14 -12.27 9.91
CA HIS A 30 0.46 -11.36 8.80
C HIS A 30 1.14 -12.10 7.64
N SER A 31 0.65 -11.95 6.41
CA SER A 31 1.31 -12.53 5.24
C SER A 31 2.46 -11.66 4.71
N GLU A 32 2.34 -10.33 4.79
CA GLU A 32 3.29 -9.37 4.22
C GLU A 32 4.39 -8.97 5.21
N ALA A 33 5.61 -8.79 4.70
CA ALA A 33 6.73 -8.31 5.50
C ALA A 33 6.53 -6.87 5.99
N ASP A 34 5.89 -6.02 5.18
CA ASP A 34 5.72 -4.60 5.47
C ASP A 34 4.94 -4.39 6.77
N THR A 35 3.79 -5.03 6.89
CA THR A 35 2.96 -4.98 8.10
C THR A 35 3.66 -5.64 9.29
N ARG A 36 4.42 -6.73 9.09
CA ARG A 36 5.21 -7.34 10.17
C ARG A 36 6.29 -6.41 10.71
N ILE A 37 6.96 -5.63 9.86
CA ILE A 37 7.95 -4.63 10.30
C ILE A 37 7.27 -3.62 11.25
N LEU A 38 6.08 -3.13 10.91
CA LEU A 38 5.34 -2.20 11.76
C LEU A 38 4.90 -2.82 13.09
N LEU A 39 4.54 -4.11 13.11
CA LEU A 39 4.25 -4.84 14.35
C LEU A 39 5.48 -4.91 15.28
N HIS A 40 6.67 -5.17 14.72
CA HIS A 40 7.94 -5.12 15.46
C HIS A 40 8.25 -3.72 16.00
N LEU A 41 7.97 -2.67 15.23
CA LEU A 41 8.11 -1.29 15.73
C LEU A 41 7.17 -1.00 16.89
N ALA A 42 5.90 -1.42 16.79
CA ALA A 42 4.92 -1.24 17.85
C ALA A 42 5.35 -1.97 19.13
N HIS A 43 5.85 -3.21 19.01
CA HIS A 43 6.43 -3.94 20.14
C HIS A 43 7.61 -3.19 20.76
N ALA A 44 8.56 -2.71 19.95
CA ALA A 44 9.70 -1.96 20.47
C ALA A 44 9.29 -0.69 21.24
N VAL A 45 8.29 0.04 20.74
CA VAL A 45 7.73 1.21 21.44
C VAL A 45 7.07 0.81 22.76
N GLN A 46 6.34 -0.31 22.81
CA GLN A 46 5.74 -0.85 24.03
C GLN A 46 6.80 -1.27 25.07
N GLN A 47 7.97 -1.74 24.62
CA GLN A 47 9.13 -2.02 25.48
C GLN A 47 9.88 -0.75 25.93
N GLY A 48 9.40 0.44 25.57
CA GLY A 48 9.97 1.72 25.99
C GLY A 48 11.08 2.26 25.09
N HIS A 49 11.31 1.66 23.91
CA HIS A 49 12.24 2.23 22.94
C HIS A 49 11.68 3.51 22.35
N THR A 50 12.46 4.58 22.45
CA THR A 50 12.09 5.92 21.95
C THR A 50 12.46 6.09 20.48
N THR A 51 13.65 5.63 20.10
CA THR A 51 14.16 5.76 18.74
C THR A 51 14.16 4.43 18.01
N THR A 52 13.57 4.40 16.83
CA THR A 52 13.48 3.22 15.97
C THR A 52 14.04 3.52 14.58
N TYR A 53 14.58 2.51 13.89
CA TYR A 53 15.11 2.64 12.54
C TYR A 53 14.60 1.49 11.68
N VAL A 54 14.09 1.81 10.48
CA VAL A 54 13.59 0.82 9.53
C VAL A 54 14.40 0.88 8.26
N ARG A 55 15.10 -0.21 7.96
CA ARG A 55 15.79 -0.36 6.68
C ARG A 55 14.89 -1.10 5.71
N THR A 56 14.37 -0.38 4.72
CA THR A 56 13.57 -0.93 3.63
C THR A 56 13.86 -0.18 2.34
N VAL A 57 13.75 -0.88 1.21
CA VAL A 57 13.70 -0.27 -0.13
C VAL A 57 12.26 -0.08 -0.62
N ASP A 58 11.30 -0.62 0.12
CA ASP A 58 9.89 -0.61 -0.21
C ASP A 58 9.22 0.67 0.30
N SER A 59 8.49 1.34 -0.58
CA SER A 59 7.74 2.55 -0.25
C SER A 59 6.49 2.27 0.59
N ASP A 60 5.94 1.06 0.54
CA ASP A 60 4.68 0.74 1.20
C ASP A 60 4.84 0.75 2.72
N VAL A 61 6.00 0.31 3.23
CA VAL A 61 6.35 0.44 4.66
C VAL A 61 6.29 1.91 5.13
N VAL A 62 6.75 2.85 4.30
CA VAL A 62 6.72 4.29 4.63
C VAL A 62 5.29 4.83 4.66
N VAL A 63 4.45 4.35 3.74
CA VAL A 63 3.03 4.72 3.66
C VAL A 63 2.29 4.23 4.90
N ILE A 64 2.47 2.95 5.25
CA ILE A 64 1.84 2.34 6.43
C ILE A 64 2.32 3.02 7.70
N ASP A 65 3.63 3.28 7.84
CA ASP A 65 4.17 3.96 9.02
C ASP A 65 3.62 5.39 9.19
N SER A 66 3.42 6.11 8.09
CA SER A 66 2.84 7.46 8.12
C SER A 66 1.42 7.48 8.69
N GLN A 67 0.65 6.39 8.50
CA GLN A 67 -0.66 6.18 9.12
C GLN A 67 -0.52 5.76 10.58
N VAL A 68 0.31 4.74 10.86
CA VAL A 68 0.53 4.17 12.21
C VAL A 68 1.04 5.21 13.21
N PHE A 69 1.81 6.20 12.74
CA PHE A 69 2.30 7.31 13.56
C PHE A 69 1.19 8.03 14.35
N ARG A 70 -0.07 7.99 13.87
CA ARG A 70 -1.24 8.49 14.61
C ARG A 70 -1.43 7.83 15.97
N TYR A 71 -1.25 6.51 16.03
CA TYR A 71 -1.60 5.69 17.19
C TYR A 71 -0.43 5.52 18.15
N ALA A 72 0.79 5.38 17.61
CA ALA A 72 1.95 4.97 18.40
C ALA A 72 2.80 6.14 18.93
N ARG A 73 2.59 7.38 18.43
CA ARG A 73 3.45 8.58 18.66
C ARG A 73 4.87 8.24 19.16
N PRO A 74 5.70 7.54 18.37
CA PRO A 74 7.04 7.20 18.84
C PRO A 74 7.85 8.49 18.94
N ILE A 75 8.36 8.80 20.13
CA ILE A 75 9.29 9.91 20.35
C ILE A 75 10.66 9.50 19.80
N GLY A 76 10.90 9.63 18.48
CA GLY A 76 12.28 9.61 17.96
C GLY A 76 12.48 8.97 16.60
N ALA A 77 12.61 9.84 15.59
CA ALA A 77 13.32 9.68 14.31
C ALA A 77 13.59 8.27 13.74
N LEU A 78 12.72 7.85 12.82
CA LEU A 78 12.96 6.78 11.85
C LEU A 78 13.81 7.27 10.68
N GLY A 79 14.97 6.64 10.46
CA GLY A 79 15.77 6.72 9.23
C GLY A 79 15.41 5.60 8.25
N TRP A 80 15.46 5.88 6.95
CA TRP A 80 14.97 4.99 5.87
C TRP A 80 16.04 4.87 4.77
N PHE A 81 15.91 3.90 3.88
CA PHE A 81 16.90 3.65 2.83
C PHE A 81 16.29 3.87 1.44
N LEU A 82 16.63 4.97 0.77
CA LEU A 82 16.25 5.17 -0.62
C LEU A 82 17.43 4.86 -1.57
N ASN A 83 17.43 3.62 -2.07
CA ASN A 83 18.12 3.15 -3.28
C ASN A 83 19.62 2.74 -3.15
N ARG A 84 20.03 1.75 -3.96
CA ARG A 84 21.25 0.91 -3.86
C ARG A 84 22.63 1.63 -3.84
N LYS A 85 22.69 2.96 -3.88
CA LYS A 85 23.95 3.73 -3.91
C LYS A 85 23.99 5.00 -3.03
N LYS A 86 22.88 5.48 -2.47
CA LYS A 86 22.86 6.68 -1.60
C LYS A 86 21.89 6.50 -0.45
N TYR A 87 22.33 6.81 0.77
CA TYR A 87 21.49 6.82 1.96
C TYR A 87 20.57 8.05 1.94
N CYS A 88 19.29 7.88 2.26
CA CYS A 88 18.32 8.98 2.33
C CYS A 88 17.41 8.77 3.54
N ASP A 89 17.71 9.44 4.64
CA ASP A 89 16.91 9.38 5.84
C ASP A 89 15.60 10.17 5.67
N ILE A 90 14.50 9.51 6.01
CA ILE A 90 13.14 10.03 5.84
C ILE A 90 12.50 10.18 7.22
N PRO A 91 12.55 11.32 7.90
CA PRO A 91 11.86 11.43 9.19
C PRO A 91 10.33 11.33 9.00
N VAL A 92 9.72 10.17 9.32
CA VAL A 92 8.26 9.99 9.14
C VAL A 92 7.46 10.95 10.01
N HIS A 93 7.93 11.27 11.21
CA HIS A 93 7.31 12.30 12.04
C HIS A 93 7.22 13.65 11.32
N VAL A 94 8.29 14.09 10.63
CA VAL A 94 8.27 15.32 9.82
C VAL A 94 7.32 15.17 8.64
N ARG A 95 7.32 14.02 7.96
CA ARG A 95 6.39 13.80 6.84
C ARG A 95 4.94 13.83 7.26
N HIS A 96 4.61 13.16 8.37
CA HIS A 96 3.27 13.17 8.95
C HIS A 96 2.85 14.60 9.31
N SER A 97 3.72 15.36 9.99
CA SER A 97 3.46 16.78 10.29
C SER A 97 3.27 17.64 9.04
N ASN A 98 4.06 17.41 7.99
CA ASN A 98 3.97 18.18 6.74
C ASN A 98 2.74 17.82 5.89
N LEU A 99 2.34 16.55 5.88
CA LEU A 99 1.15 16.08 5.15
C LEU A 99 -0.13 16.51 5.86
N GLY A 100 -0.10 16.54 7.19
CA GLY A 100 -1.27 16.76 8.04
C GLY A 100 -2.09 15.48 8.25
N PRO A 101 -2.93 15.45 9.29
CA PRO A 101 -3.57 14.23 9.77
C PRO A 101 -4.46 13.56 8.71
N SER A 102 -5.28 14.32 7.99
CA SER A 102 -6.21 13.76 7.00
C SER A 102 -5.49 13.09 5.82
N LYS A 103 -4.41 13.70 5.30
CA LYS A 103 -3.66 13.13 4.18
C LYS A 103 -2.84 11.91 4.60
N SER A 104 -2.28 11.91 5.81
CA SER A 104 -1.62 10.74 6.36
C SER A 104 -2.56 9.56 6.53
N LEU A 105 -3.81 9.80 6.91
CA LEU A 105 -4.86 8.77 6.99
C LEU A 105 -5.35 8.29 5.62
N ALA A 106 -5.40 9.19 4.64
CA ALA A 106 -5.81 8.84 3.28
C ALA A 106 -4.72 8.10 2.47
N LEU A 107 -3.45 8.20 2.90
CA LEU A 107 -2.29 7.72 2.15
C LEU A 107 -2.31 6.21 1.83
N PRO A 108 -2.70 5.30 2.75
CA PRO A 108 -2.81 3.87 2.48
C PRO A 108 -3.78 3.57 1.35
N LEU A 109 -5.01 4.11 1.41
CA LEU A 109 -5.99 3.90 0.36
C LEU A 109 -5.60 4.60 -0.95
N PHE A 110 -4.99 5.78 -0.89
CA PHE A 110 -4.44 6.41 -2.08
C PHE A 110 -3.36 5.54 -2.75
N GLN A 111 -2.44 4.98 -1.97
CA GLN A 111 -1.36 4.13 -2.46
C GLN A 111 -1.91 2.85 -3.09
N SER A 112 -2.85 2.17 -2.45
CA SER A 112 -3.47 0.96 -3.00
C SER A 112 -4.39 1.26 -4.20
N LEU A 113 -5.04 2.42 -4.26
CA LEU A 113 -5.82 2.80 -5.45
C LEU A 113 -4.93 3.13 -6.65
N THR A 114 -3.76 3.70 -6.44
CA THR A 114 -2.85 4.12 -7.51
C THR A 114 -1.81 3.07 -7.90
N GLY A 115 -1.82 1.93 -7.21
CA GLY A 115 -1.03 0.75 -7.51
C GLY A 115 0.03 0.44 -6.44
N CYS A 116 0.01 -0.79 -5.97
CA CYS A 116 1.00 -1.43 -5.09
C CYS A 116 1.18 -2.90 -5.50
N ASP A 117 1.84 -3.71 -4.68
CA ASP A 117 2.07 -5.12 -5.01
C ASP A 117 0.77 -5.93 -5.23
N THR A 118 -0.32 -5.56 -4.55
CA THR A 118 -1.61 -6.27 -4.64
C THR A 118 -2.64 -5.63 -5.57
N THR A 119 -2.34 -4.44 -6.10
CA THR A 119 -3.27 -3.64 -6.91
C THR A 119 -2.58 -3.06 -8.15
N SER A 120 -3.27 -3.13 -9.29
CA SER A 120 -2.71 -2.59 -10.53
C SER A 120 -2.62 -1.06 -10.50
N GLN A 121 -1.58 -0.51 -11.12
CA GLN A 121 -1.51 0.91 -11.42
C GLN A 121 -2.47 1.28 -12.56
N PHE A 122 -3.02 2.50 -12.53
CA PHE A 122 -3.75 3.07 -13.66
C PHE A 122 -2.81 3.31 -14.85
N LEU A 123 -3.18 2.79 -16.03
CA LEU A 123 -2.38 2.90 -17.25
C LEU A 123 -2.02 4.37 -17.56
N ASP A 124 -0.75 4.61 -17.90
CA ASP A 124 -0.15 5.92 -18.21
C ASP A 124 -0.29 7.00 -17.12
N CYS A 125 -0.71 6.63 -15.92
CA CYS A 125 -0.92 7.56 -14.82
C CYS A 125 0.14 7.34 -13.74
N SER A 126 1.11 8.26 -13.65
CA SER A 126 2.10 8.21 -12.56
C SER A 126 1.49 8.56 -11.20
N LYS A 127 2.05 8.04 -10.10
CA LYS A 127 1.69 8.44 -8.73
C LYS A 127 1.84 9.94 -8.50
N LYS A 128 2.78 10.61 -9.18
CA LYS A 128 2.94 12.06 -9.14
C LYS A 128 1.72 12.78 -9.73
N THR A 129 1.23 12.32 -10.87
CA THR A 129 0.01 12.86 -11.51
C THR A 129 -1.20 12.63 -10.62
N ALA A 130 -1.34 11.42 -10.07
CA ALA A 130 -2.40 11.06 -9.15
C ALA A 130 -2.39 11.91 -7.87
N TRP A 131 -1.21 12.12 -7.27
CA TRP A 131 -1.08 12.93 -6.06
C TRP A 131 -1.45 14.39 -6.29
N ALA A 132 -1.08 14.95 -7.45
CA ALA A 132 -1.48 16.29 -7.83
C ALA A 132 -3.01 16.42 -7.98
N ALA A 133 -3.67 15.42 -8.59
CA ALA A 133 -5.12 15.39 -8.70
C ALA A 133 -5.80 15.23 -7.32
N CYS A 134 -5.29 14.34 -6.47
CA CYS A 134 -5.77 14.17 -5.10
C CYS A 134 -5.66 15.47 -4.28
N THR A 135 -4.54 16.18 -4.39
CA THR A 135 -4.33 17.47 -3.72
C THR A 135 -5.27 18.57 -4.22
N SER A 136 -5.71 18.50 -5.49
CA SER A 136 -6.70 19.44 -6.05
C SER A 136 -8.16 19.15 -5.67
N LEU A 137 -8.43 17.96 -5.13
CA LEU A 137 -9.77 17.51 -4.72
C LEU A 137 -9.82 17.32 -3.20
N SER A 138 -10.19 18.36 -2.45
CA SER A 138 -10.26 18.28 -0.98
C SER A 138 -11.26 17.21 -0.52
N ASP A 139 -12.40 17.09 -1.22
CA ASP A 139 -13.46 16.11 -0.96
C ASP A 139 -13.02 14.66 -1.18
N LEU A 140 -12.00 14.43 -2.01
CA LEU A 140 -11.41 13.11 -2.18
C LEU A 140 -10.66 12.68 -0.92
N THR A 141 -9.86 13.55 -0.30
CA THR A 141 -9.09 13.19 0.90
C THR A 141 -10.04 12.72 2.00
N ASP A 142 -11.09 13.49 2.27
CA ASP A 142 -12.09 13.13 3.29
C ASP A 142 -12.82 11.82 2.94
N THR A 143 -13.08 11.59 1.65
CA THR A 143 -13.67 10.33 1.17
C THR A 143 -12.75 9.15 1.41
N LEU A 144 -11.46 9.29 1.14
CA LEU A 144 -10.50 8.21 1.37
C LEU A 144 -10.40 7.89 2.86
N VAL A 145 -10.33 8.91 3.72
CA VAL A 145 -10.33 8.72 5.18
C VAL A 145 -11.59 7.99 5.65
N SER A 146 -12.79 8.47 5.27
CA SER A 146 -14.05 7.86 5.71
C SER A 146 -14.18 6.40 5.26
N LEU A 147 -13.72 6.09 4.04
CA LEU A 147 -13.77 4.73 3.53
C LEU A 147 -12.72 3.82 4.18
N THR A 148 -11.56 4.37 4.56
CA THR A 148 -10.55 3.59 5.28
C THR A 148 -11.04 3.23 6.68
N GLU A 149 -11.69 4.16 7.38
CA GLU A 149 -12.28 3.95 8.71
C GLU A 149 -13.48 3.00 8.68
N ASP A 150 -14.38 3.16 7.71
CA ASP A 150 -15.53 2.27 7.52
C ASP A 150 -15.68 1.85 6.04
N PRO A 151 -15.09 0.71 5.66
CA PRO A 151 -15.20 0.17 4.31
C PRO A 151 -16.62 -0.20 3.89
N THR A 152 -17.56 -0.37 4.84
CA THR A 152 -18.95 -0.74 4.53
C THR A 152 -19.74 0.40 3.90
N LEU A 153 -19.25 1.65 4.03
CA LEU A 153 -19.79 2.82 3.35
C LEU A 153 -19.60 2.78 1.83
N PHE A 154 -18.69 1.94 1.33
CA PHE A 154 -18.42 1.88 -0.11
C PHE A 154 -19.51 1.12 -0.86
N SER A 155 -20.31 1.85 -1.63
CA SER A 155 -21.28 1.29 -2.56
C SER A 155 -21.32 2.12 -3.85
N ILE A 156 -21.76 1.47 -4.94
CA ILE A 156 -21.71 2.02 -6.30
C ILE A 156 -22.56 3.28 -6.46
N ASP A 157 -23.67 3.37 -5.73
CA ASP A 157 -24.63 4.48 -5.83
C ASP A 157 -24.27 5.68 -4.94
N PHE A 158 -23.29 5.54 -4.05
CA PHE A 158 -22.96 6.53 -3.04
C PHE A 158 -21.99 7.61 -3.53
N VAL A 159 -22.01 8.74 -2.83
CA VAL A 159 -21.16 9.92 -3.09
C VAL A 159 -19.66 9.57 -3.21
N HIS A 160 -19.20 8.58 -2.44
CA HIS A 160 -17.81 8.13 -2.43
C HIS A 160 -17.36 7.61 -3.81
N MET A 161 -18.18 6.78 -4.47
CA MET A 161 -17.87 6.29 -5.81
C MET A 161 -17.79 7.44 -6.82
N GLN A 162 -18.69 8.42 -6.73
CA GLN A 162 -18.70 9.58 -7.62
C GLN A 162 -17.43 10.43 -7.49
N ARG A 163 -16.95 10.62 -6.26
CA ARG A 163 -15.70 11.35 -5.99
C ARG A 163 -14.47 10.61 -6.50
N ILE A 164 -14.45 9.28 -6.38
CA ILE A 164 -13.39 8.44 -6.94
C ILE A 164 -13.44 8.45 -8.47
N GLU A 165 -14.62 8.39 -9.09
CA GLU A 165 -14.77 8.54 -10.54
C GLU A 165 -14.20 9.88 -11.02
N ARG A 166 -14.55 10.97 -10.34
CA ARG A 166 -14.04 12.31 -10.67
C ARG A 166 -12.51 12.38 -10.57
N PHE A 167 -11.94 11.77 -9.53
CA PHE A 167 -10.50 11.63 -9.40
C PHE A 167 -9.87 10.89 -10.59
N VAL A 168 -10.45 9.75 -10.98
CA VAL A 168 -9.98 8.97 -12.13
C VAL A 168 -10.11 9.76 -13.44
N VAL A 169 -11.19 10.51 -13.65
CA VAL A 169 -11.31 11.38 -14.83
C VAL A 169 -10.20 12.44 -14.84
N LEU A 170 -9.88 13.06 -13.70
CA LEU A 170 -8.85 14.10 -13.64
C LEU A 170 -7.42 13.59 -13.89
N ILE A 171 -7.09 12.36 -13.45
CA ILE A 171 -5.75 11.80 -13.72
C ILE A 171 -5.56 11.46 -15.21
N TYR A 172 -6.64 11.07 -15.91
CA TYR A 172 -6.60 10.79 -17.35
C TYR A 172 -6.77 12.06 -18.20
N SER A 173 -7.66 12.97 -17.83
CA SER A 173 -7.95 14.17 -18.63
C SER A 173 -8.52 15.31 -17.77
N LYS A 174 -7.62 16.21 -17.34
CA LYS A 174 -7.98 17.43 -16.60
C LYS A 174 -8.99 18.31 -17.34
N GLY A 175 -8.96 18.31 -18.68
CA GLY A 175 -9.84 19.11 -19.53
C GLY A 175 -11.13 18.41 -19.97
N CYS A 176 -11.40 17.19 -19.51
CA CYS A 176 -12.59 16.44 -19.95
C CYS A 176 -13.90 17.12 -19.52
N GLY A 177 -13.90 17.83 -18.39
CA GLY A 177 -15.03 18.61 -17.89
C GLY A 177 -16.23 17.79 -17.38
N VAL A 178 -16.15 16.45 -17.41
CA VAL A 178 -17.18 15.55 -16.88
C VAL A 178 -16.66 14.84 -15.63
N ALA A 179 -17.57 14.32 -14.79
CA ALA A 179 -17.22 13.72 -13.50
C ALA A 179 -17.23 12.18 -13.49
N ARG A 180 -17.92 11.54 -14.44
CA ARG A 180 -18.15 10.09 -14.45
C ARG A 180 -17.22 9.39 -15.42
N VAL A 181 -16.70 8.23 -15.04
CA VAL A 181 -15.69 7.55 -15.87
C VAL A 181 -16.28 7.02 -17.16
N ASN A 182 -17.53 6.53 -17.16
CA ASN A 182 -18.18 6.04 -18.36
C ASN A 182 -18.48 7.18 -19.35
N GLU A 183 -18.92 8.34 -18.84
CA GLU A 183 -19.18 9.53 -19.65
C GLU A 183 -17.88 10.08 -20.25
N ALA A 184 -16.82 10.19 -19.43
CA ALA A 184 -15.51 10.61 -19.93
C ALA A 184 -14.92 9.60 -20.93
N ARG A 185 -15.14 8.29 -20.74
CA ARG A 185 -14.73 7.27 -21.74
C ARG A 185 -15.41 7.52 -23.08
N HIS A 186 -16.73 7.70 -23.06
CA HIS A 186 -17.51 8.01 -24.27
C HIS A 186 -16.98 9.27 -24.95
N ARG A 187 -16.87 10.38 -24.21
CA ARG A 187 -16.41 11.67 -24.74
C ARG A 187 -14.98 11.64 -25.29
N LEU A 188 -14.05 11.01 -24.57
CA LEU A 188 -12.65 10.94 -24.98
C LEU A 188 -12.46 10.09 -26.24
N PHE A 189 -13.27 9.03 -26.38
CA PHE A 189 -13.30 8.16 -27.55
C PHE A 189 -13.94 8.87 -28.75
N THR A 190 -15.13 9.45 -28.60
CA THR A 190 -15.85 10.11 -29.72
C THR A 190 -15.10 11.31 -30.27
N ASN A 191 -14.36 12.03 -29.41
CA ASN A 191 -13.61 13.21 -29.82
C ASN A 191 -12.23 12.86 -30.43
N GLY A 192 -11.89 11.58 -30.56
CA GLY A 192 -10.59 11.13 -31.09
C GLY A 192 -9.38 11.50 -30.22
N SER A 193 -9.61 11.95 -28.98
CA SER A 193 -8.56 12.46 -28.09
C SER A 193 -7.69 11.36 -27.48
N ARG A 194 -8.18 10.11 -27.43
CA ARG A 194 -7.49 8.93 -26.92
C ARG A 194 -7.92 7.68 -27.69
N SER A 195 -7.00 6.74 -27.88
CA SER A 195 -7.32 5.40 -28.39
C SER A 195 -8.00 4.54 -27.33
N LEU A 196 -8.68 3.47 -27.76
CA LEU A 196 -9.49 2.60 -26.90
C LEU A 196 -8.66 1.99 -25.75
N GLU A 197 -7.44 1.55 -26.04
CA GLU A 197 -6.51 0.96 -25.06
C GLU A 197 -6.00 1.95 -24.02
N ASN A 198 -6.02 3.26 -24.33
CA ASN A 198 -5.52 4.32 -23.45
C ASN A 198 -6.63 5.04 -22.67
N LEU A 199 -7.86 4.50 -22.69
CA LEU A 199 -8.98 5.01 -21.90
C LEU A 199 -8.90 4.54 -20.44
N GLN A 200 -9.38 5.39 -19.53
CA GLN A 200 -9.57 5.05 -18.12
C GLN A 200 -10.50 3.84 -17.91
N PRO A 201 -10.50 3.13 -16.77
CA PRO A 201 -11.38 1.98 -16.55
C PRO A 201 -12.87 2.30 -16.68
N THR A 202 -13.69 1.28 -16.97
CA THR A 202 -15.14 1.37 -16.83
C THR A 202 -15.53 1.52 -15.35
N GLN A 203 -16.72 2.03 -15.07
CA GLN A 203 -17.20 2.15 -13.69
C GLN A 203 -17.21 0.81 -12.96
N ALA A 204 -17.61 -0.28 -13.62
CA ALA A 204 -17.62 -1.62 -13.03
C ALA A 204 -16.21 -2.11 -12.69
N ALA A 205 -15.24 -1.91 -13.58
CA ALA A 205 -13.84 -2.27 -13.31
C ALA A 205 -13.25 -1.41 -12.18
N LEU A 206 -13.52 -0.11 -12.20
CA LEU A 206 -13.10 0.81 -11.15
C LEU A 206 -13.70 0.43 -9.79
N PHE A 207 -14.98 0.06 -9.74
CA PHE A 207 -15.64 -0.36 -8.51
C PHE A 207 -14.94 -1.58 -7.87
N GLN A 208 -14.60 -2.60 -8.65
CA GLN A 208 -13.84 -3.75 -8.15
C GLN A 208 -12.41 -3.37 -7.74
N HIS A 209 -11.76 -2.49 -8.49
CA HIS A 209 -10.45 -1.96 -8.14
C HIS A 209 -10.46 -1.23 -6.80
N VAL A 210 -11.48 -0.42 -6.53
CA VAL A 210 -11.64 0.26 -5.23
C VAL A 210 -11.87 -0.73 -4.11
N LYS A 211 -12.68 -1.78 -4.30
CA LYS A 211 -12.85 -2.83 -3.29
C LYS A 211 -11.53 -3.53 -2.95
N ARG A 212 -10.69 -3.80 -3.95
CA ARG A 212 -9.33 -4.34 -3.74
C ARG A 212 -8.43 -3.36 -3.00
N GLY A 213 -8.47 -2.08 -3.36
CA GLY A 213 -7.72 -1.03 -2.66
C GLY A 213 -8.13 -0.90 -1.19
N LEU A 214 -9.43 -0.96 -0.90
CA LEU A 214 -9.99 -0.94 0.45
C LEU A 214 -9.60 -2.17 1.25
N LEU A 215 -9.60 -3.35 0.62
CA LEU A 215 -9.11 -4.56 1.24
C LEU A 215 -7.68 -4.37 1.75
N GLN A 216 -6.78 -3.90 0.88
CA GLN A 216 -5.39 -3.63 1.26
C GLN A 216 -5.29 -2.59 2.39
N ALA A 217 -5.92 -1.44 2.22
CA ALA A 217 -5.76 -0.31 3.12
C ALA A 217 -6.39 -0.56 4.51
N SER A 218 -7.61 -1.08 4.56
CA SER A 218 -8.40 -1.13 5.79
C SER A 218 -8.29 -2.45 6.56
N PHE A 219 -7.91 -3.55 5.91
CA PHE A 219 -7.85 -4.86 6.59
C PHE A 219 -6.42 -5.36 6.77
N TYR A 220 -5.50 -5.06 5.84
CA TYR A 220 -4.10 -5.40 6.00
C TYR A 220 -3.31 -4.27 6.66
N TRP A 221 -3.29 -3.09 6.03
CA TRP A 221 -2.42 -1.98 6.45
C TRP A 221 -2.90 -1.27 7.73
N ASP A 222 -4.20 -1.03 7.90
CA ASP A 222 -4.74 -0.45 9.14
C ASP A 222 -4.50 -1.34 10.37
N LYS A 223 -4.36 -2.66 10.17
CA LYS A 223 -4.09 -3.63 11.24
C LYS A 223 -2.60 -3.95 11.41
N ALA A 224 -1.70 -3.17 10.81
CA ALA A 224 -0.26 -3.44 10.85
C ALA A 224 0.37 -3.48 12.24
N THR A 225 -0.25 -2.86 13.26
CA THR A 225 0.21 -2.90 14.66
C THR A 225 -0.52 -3.91 15.54
N SER A 226 -1.47 -4.64 14.97
CA SER A 226 -2.18 -5.74 15.65
C SER A 226 -1.52 -7.06 15.28
N ILE A 227 -1.57 -8.05 16.16
CA ILE A 227 -0.96 -9.36 15.88
C ILE A 227 -1.81 -10.17 14.87
N GLN A 228 -3.11 -9.88 14.85
CA GLN A 228 -4.12 -10.56 14.07
C GLN A 228 -4.79 -9.58 13.10
N GLN A 229 -4.68 -9.87 11.81
CA GLN A 229 -5.44 -9.23 10.75
C GLN A 229 -6.77 -9.98 10.59
N GLU A 230 -7.88 -9.33 10.94
CA GLU A 230 -9.24 -9.87 10.72
C GLU A 230 -9.65 -9.67 9.27
N ILE A 231 -9.09 -10.52 8.39
CA ILE A 231 -9.35 -10.45 6.95
C ILE A 231 -10.74 -11.07 6.69
N PRO A 232 -11.67 -10.34 6.03
CA PRO A 232 -12.97 -10.88 5.69
C PRO A 232 -12.83 -12.13 4.83
N ASN A 233 -13.60 -13.18 5.12
CA ASN A 233 -13.64 -14.35 4.26
C ASN A 233 -14.36 -14.00 2.95
N PHE A 234 -13.60 -13.74 1.89
CA PHE A 234 -14.15 -13.40 0.57
C PHE A 234 -14.80 -14.58 -0.14
N LEU A 235 -14.65 -15.81 0.37
CA LEU A 235 -15.30 -17.00 -0.20
C LEU A 235 -16.76 -17.17 0.26
N SER A 236 -17.19 -16.51 1.35
CA SER A 236 -18.53 -16.70 1.93
C SER A 236 -19.53 -15.57 1.64
N ARG A 237 -19.08 -14.41 1.14
CA ARG A 237 -19.97 -13.30 0.73
C ARG A 237 -20.25 -13.32 -0.76
N ALA A 238 -21.50 -13.61 -1.12
CA ALA A 238 -21.99 -13.61 -2.51
C ALA A 238 -21.69 -12.30 -3.28
N ASP A 239 -21.45 -11.19 -2.58
CA ASP A 239 -21.27 -9.86 -3.17
C ASP A 239 -19.80 -9.50 -3.46
N ILE A 240 -18.85 -10.36 -3.11
CA ILE A 240 -17.43 -10.20 -3.46
C ILE A 240 -16.87 -11.53 -3.96
N LYS A 241 -17.33 -12.00 -5.13
CA LYS A 241 -16.53 -12.95 -5.90
C LYS A 241 -15.28 -12.22 -6.41
N MET A 242 -14.22 -12.23 -5.62
CA MET A 242 -12.88 -12.11 -6.20
C MET A 242 -12.57 -13.47 -6.83
N GLU A 243 -12.52 -13.51 -8.16
CA GLU A 243 -11.92 -14.65 -8.87
C GLU A 243 -10.52 -14.89 -8.28
N PRO A 244 -10.21 -16.10 -7.80
CA PRO A 244 -8.88 -16.40 -7.31
C PRO A 244 -7.87 -16.08 -8.41
N LEU A 245 -6.81 -15.36 -8.05
CA LEU A 245 -5.65 -15.20 -8.91
C LEU A 245 -5.25 -16.58 -9.39
N ALA A 246 -5.32 -16.82 -10.70
CA ALA A 246 -4.89 -18.08 -11.30
C ALA A 246 -3.53 -18.48 -10.70
N ASP A 247 -3.45 -19.71 -10.18
CA ASP A 247 -2.29 -20.32 -9.56
C ASP A 247 -0.99 -19.96 -10.30
N ILE A 248 -0.22 -19.01 -9.76
CA ILE A 248 1.17 -18.84 -10.15
C ILE A 248 1.94 -19.98 -9.49
N LYS A 249 2.05 -21.11 -10.21
CA LYS A 249 2.89 -22.25 -9.83
C LYS A 249 4.35 -21.82 -9.73
N MET A 250 4.83 -21.60 -8.51
CA MET A 250 6.25 -21.42 -8.23
C MET A 250 6.92 -22.79 -8.20
N HIS A 251 7.79 -23.09 -9.18
CA HIS A 251 8.63 -24.30 -9.16
C HIS A 251 9.75 -24.12 -8.12
N LEU A 252 9.79 -25.02 -7.13
CA LEU A 252 10.86 -25.10 -6.14
C LEU A 252 11.94 -26.09 -6.61
N TYR A 253 13.19 -25.62 -6.69
CA TYR A 253 14.37 -26.48 -6.70
C TYR A 253 15.17 -26.22 -5.41
N GLY A 254 15.43 -27.26 -4.62
CA GLY A 254 16.39 -27.21 -3.51
C GLY A 254 17.75 -27.80 -3.92
N PRO A 255 18.65 -28.12 -2.97
CA PRO A 255 19.12 -27.32 -1.82
C PRO A 255 20.66 -27.14 -1.85
N HIS A 256 21.22 -26.07 -1.25
CA HIS A 256 22.52 -26.09 -0.53
C HIS A 256 22.84 -24.75 0.19
N SER A 257 22.96 -24.85 1.50
CA SER A 257 23.70 -24.12 2.55
C SER A 257 24.33 -22.71 2.36
N GLN A 258 23.94 -21.84 3.32
CA GLN A 258 24.74 -20.84 4.07
C GLN A 258 25.26 -19.54 3.40
N MET A 259 24.49 -18.47 3.55
CA MET A 259 24.91 -17.13 4.03
C MET A 259 23.67 -16.28 4.32
N LEU A 260 23.45 -15.88 5.59
CA LEU A 260 22.35 -14.97 5.96
C LEU A 260 22.75 -13.52 5.67
N GLN A 261 22.65 -13.16 4.39
CA GLN A 261 22.47 -11.80 3.91
C GLN A 261 21.12 -11.77 3.19
N TRP A 262 20.23 -10.83 3.54
CA TRP A 262 19.04 -10.55 2.74
C TRP A 262 19.47 -9.86 1.45
N HIS A 263 19.97 -10.64 0.50
CA HIS A 263 20.01 -10.29 -0.90
C HIS A 263 18.82 -10.97 -1.57
N ALA A 264 17.80 -10.19 -1.93
CA ALA A 264 16.85 -10.60 -2.96
C ALA A 264 17.45 -10.21 -4.32
N PRO A 265 18.01 -11.15 -5.10
CA PRO A 265 18.37 -10.87 -6.48
C PRO A 265 17.10 -10.89 -7.32
N PHE A 266 16.46 -9.73 -7.48
CA PHE A 266 15.52 -9.56 -8.58
C PHE A 266 16.33 -9.41 -9.87
N TYR A 267 16.33 -10.46 -10.69
CA TYR A 267 16.72 -10.39 -12.08
C TYR A 267 15.61 -9.69 -12.86
N CYS A 268 15.83 -8.43 -13.27
CA CYS A 268 15.16 -7.88 -14.44
C CYS A 268 16.07 -8.12 -15.64
N THR A 269 15.67 -9.02 -16.54
CA THR A 269 16.20 -9.06 -17.89
C THR A 269 15.88 -7.73 -18.60
N PRO A 270 16.87 -7.04 -19.20
CA PRO A 270 16.59 -5.89 -20.04
C PRO A 270 15.85 -6.36 -21.30
N LEU A 271 14.67 -5.79 -21.57
CA LEU A 271 14.09 -5.80 -22.90
C LEU A 271 15.08 -5.13 -23.85
N ALA A 272 15.61 -5.91 -24.79
CA ALA A 272 16.55 -5.48 -25.79
C ALA A 272 16.02 -4.24 -26.53
N THR A 273 16.85 -3.21 -26.57
CA THR A 273 16.76 -2.08 -27.50
C THR A 273 16.65 -2.62 -28.93
N ARG A 274 15.52 -2.34 -29.60
CA ARG A 274 15.46 -2.39 -31.06
C ARG A 274 16.40 -1.31 -31.59
N HIS A 275 17.49 -1.73 -32.21
CA HIS A 275 18.30 -0.86 -33.04
C HIS A 275 17.49 -0.46 -34.28
N ALA A 276 17.51 0.84 -34.57
CA ALA A 276 17.19 1.36 -35.87
C ALA A 276 18.24 0.89 -36.88
N ASN A 277 17.76 0.33 -38.00
CA ASN A 277 18.20 0.56 -39.37
C ASN A 277 17.02 0.27 -40.28
#